data_AF-A0A5A7RMK7-F1
#
_entry.id   AF-A0A5A7RMK7-F1
#
_cell.length_a   1.000
_cell.length_b   1.000
_cell.length_c   1.000
_cell.angle_alpha   90.00
_cell.angle_beta   90.00
_cell.angle_gamma   90.00
#
_symmetry.space_group_name_H-M   'P 1'
#
loop_
_entity.id
_entity.type
_entity.pdbx_description
1 polymer ?
#
loop_
_entity_poly.entity_id
_entity_poly.type
_entity_poly.pdbx_seq_one_letter_code
_entity_poly.pdbx_strand_id
1 'polypeptide(L)'
;MRVIAVMAMLFLTLPTANEVIEIKIALYDSISPSVNLIERAFHYAWEKNGVEYEMKVDRIDYKDVINGLDEYDVLVIGASGRQYFHGLIPKWKENVKKFIENGGGYIGICGGANMASKYGFDGI
;
A
#
# COMPACT_ATOMS: atom_id res chain seq x y z
N MET A 1 8.58 -64.03 19.48
CA MET A 1 8.24 -63.61 18.11
C MET A 1 7.13 -62.55 18.16
N ARG A 2 7.46 -61.34 17.69
CA ARG A 2 6.59 -60.30 17.12
C ARG A 2 5.58 -59.59 18.04
N VAL A 3 6.09 -58.65 18.85
CA VAL A 3 5.33 -57.46 19.26
C VAL A 3 5.33 -56.51 18.05
N ILE A 4 4.23 -56.44 17.32
CA ILE A 4 4.05 -55.47 16.23
C ILE A 4 3.67 -54.15 16.90
N ALA A 5 4.66 -53.29 17.10
CA ALA A 5 4.44 -51.89 17.42
C ALA A 5 3.78 -51.24 16.20
N VAL A 6 2.46 -51.09 16.25
CA VAL A 6 1.72 -50.23 15.32
C VAL A 6 2.05 -48.78 15.71
N MET A 7 3.19 -48.28 15.22
CA MET A 7 3.45 -46.85 15.16
C MET A 7 2.49 -46.28 14.12
N ALA A 8 1.31 -45.87 14.58
CA ALA A 8 0.49 -44.93 13.85
C ALA A 8 1.33 -43.66 13.65
N MET A 9 1.94 -43.52 12.47
CA MET A 9 2.44 -42.24 12.00
C MET A 9 1.22 -41.35 11.81
N LEU A 10 0.84 -40.69 12.88
CA LEU A 10 0.01 -39.50 12.83
C LEU A 10 0.88 -38.46 12.13
N PHE A 11 0.87 -38.44 10.80
CA PHE A 11 1.24 -37.26 10.04
C PHE A 11 0.19 -36.19 10.41
N LEU A 12 0.43 -35.52 11.53
CA LEU A 12 -0.08 -34.18 11.74
C LEU A 12 0.45 -33.40 10.55
N THR A 13 -0.42 -33.20 9.55
CA THR A 13 -0.20 -32.19 8.53
C THR A 13 -0.17 -30.87 9.29
N LEU A 14 1.03 -30.47 9.71
CA LEU A 14 1.26 -29.10 10.15
C LEU A 14 0.71 -28.24 9.02
N PRO A 15 -0.15 -27.25 9.30
CA PRO A 15 -0.54 -26.30 8.27
C PRO A 15 0.77 -25.73 7.73
N THR A 16 1.04 -25.95 6.44
CA THR A 16 2.09 -25.22 5.73
C THR A 16 1.80 -23.75 6.00
N ALA A 17 2.78 -23.05 6.58
CA ALA A 17 2.66 -21.61 6.75
C ALA A 17 2.30 -21.03 5.38
N ASN A 18 1.12 -20.42 5.27
CA ASN A 18 0.72 -19.77 4.03
C ASN A 18 1.78 -18.70 3.72
N GLU A 19 2.20 -18.64 2.45
CA GLU A 19 3.04 -17.55 1.99
C GLU A 19 2.25 -16.25 2.15
N VAL A 20 2.83 -15.27 2.85
CA VAL A 20 2.21 -13.96 3.06
C VAL A 20 2.95 -12.93 2.21
N ILE A 21 2.23 -12.31 1.28
CA ILE A 21 2.70 -11.19 0.49
C ILE A 21 2.13 -9.91 1.10
N GLU A 22 3.00 -9.07 1.65
CA GLU A 22 2.63 -7.75 2.11
C GLU A 22 2.54 -6.78 0.93
N ILE A 23 1.48 -5.99 0.89
CA ILE A 23 1.30 -4.87 -0.03
C ILE A 23 1.39 -3.59 0.80
N LYS A 24 2.48 -2.84 0.60
CA LYS A 24 2.80 -1.64 1.37
C LYS A 24 2.16 -0.41 0.74
N ILE A 25 1.30 0.25 1.50
CA ILE A 25 0.49 1.38 1.05
C ILE A 25 0.93 2.63 1.80
N ALA A 26 1.47 3.59 1.07
CA ALA A 26 1.70 4.95 1.53
C ALA A 26 0.39 5.75 1.44
N LEU A 27 -0.29 5.94 2.56
CA LEU A 27 -1.48 6.78 2.64
C LEU A 27 -1.11 8.21 3.01
N TYR A 28 -1.27 9.12 2.06
CA TYR A 28 -0.94 10.52 2.24
C TYR A 28 -1.89 11.19 3.24
N ASP A 29 -1.34 11.71 4.33
CA ASP A 29 -2.12 12.26 5.43
C ASP A 29 -2.89 13.53 5.03
N SER A 30 -4.01 13.77 5.70
CA SER A 30 -4.90 14.88 5.41
C SER A 30 -5.61 15.39 6.65
N ILE A 31 -5.87 16.70 6.69
CA ILE A 31 -6.78 17.31 7.67
C ILE A 31 -8.22 16.80 7.54
N SER A 32 -8.57 16.24 6.38
CA SER A 32 -9.91 15.73 6.10
C SER A 32 -10.14 14.42 6.84
N PRO A 33 -11.16 14.29 7.72
CA PRO A 33 -11.45 13.05 8.45
C PRO A 33 -11.70 11.84 7.54
N SER A 34 -12.00 12.07 6.25
CA SER A 34 -12.15 11.02 5.25
C SER A 34 -10.90 10.14 5.09
N VAL A 35 -9.70 10.64 5.41
CA VAL A 35 -8.47 9.83 5.38
C VAL A 35 -8.54 8.63 6.34
N ASN A 36 -9.22 8.78 7.48
CA ASN A 36 -9.45 7.67 8.43
C ASN A 36 -10.30 6.55 7.81
N LEU A 37 -11.26 6.91 6.93
CA LEU A 37 -12.09 5.93 6.23
C LEU A 37 -11.28 5.20 5.15
N ILE A 38 -10.44 5.94 4.43
CA ILE A 38 -9.54 5.37 3.42
C ILE A 38 -8.57 4.38 4.08
N GLU A 39 -7.92 4.76 5.18
CA GLU A 39 -7.04 3.87 5.95
C GLU A 39 -7.74 2.57 6.36
N ARG A 40 -8.93 2.68 6.94
CA ARG A 40 -9.74 1.51 7.34
C ARG A 40 -10.11 0.62 6.16
N ALA A 41 -10.33 1.18 4.97
CA ALA A 41 -10.64 0.40 3.78
C ALA A 41 -9.45 -0.42 3.29
N PHE A 42 -8.23 0.02 3.59
CA PHE A 42 -7.00 -0.69 3.29
C PHE A 42 -6.53 -1.63 4.40
N HIS A 43 -7.26 -1.76 5.51
CA HIS A 43 -7.06 -2.85 6.47
C HIS A 43 -7.78 -4.10 5.97
N TYR A 44 -7.25 -4.67 4.89
CA TYR A 44 -7.84 -5.80 4.19
C TYR A 44 -6.78 -6.85 3.87
N ALA A 45 -7.16 -8.11 4.02
CA ALA A 45 -6.37 -9.25 3.61
C ALA A 45 -7.27 -10.25 2.88
N TRP A 46 -6.68 -10.98 1.92
CA TRP A 46 -7.38 -12.04 1.20
C TRP A 46 -6.43 -13.18 0.86
N GLU A 47 -6.99 -14.38 0.68
CA GLU A 47 -6.24 -15.53 0.20
C GLU A 47 -6.60 -15.84 -1.26
N LYS A 48 -5.59 -16.17 -2.06
CA LYS A 48 -5.79 -16.70 -3.40
C LYS A 48 -4.72 -17.74 -3.71
N ASN A 49 -5.16 -18.96 -4.06
CA ASN A 49 -4.28 -20.09 -4.40
C ASN A 49 -3.26 -20.44 -3.31
N GLY A 50 -3.65 -20.37 -2.03
CA GLY A 50 -2.76 -20.67 -0.90
C GLY A 50 -1.74 -19.57 -0.56
N VAL A 51 -1.83 -18.39 -1.20
CA VAL A 51 -1.06 -17.20 -0.86
C VAL A 51 -1.99 -16.20 -0.19
N GLU A 52 -1.61 -15.73 0.99
CA GLU A 52 -2.28 -14.64 1.70
C GLU A 52 -1.68 -13.31 1.27
N TYR A 53 -2.52 -12.35 0.93
CA TYR A 53 -2.13 -10.99 0.60
C TYR A 53 -2.64 -10.09 1.72
N GLU A 54 -1.75 -9.35 2.34
CA GLU A 54 -2.10 -8.43 3.43
C GLU A 54 -1.71 -7.01 3.06
N MET A 55 -2.66 -6.08 3.15
CA MET A 55 -2.38 -4.66 2.96
C MET A 55 -1.86 -4.05 4.26
N LYS A 56 -0.67 -3.43 4.20
CA LYS A 56 -0.06 -2.67 5.30
C LYS A 56 -0.09 -1.19 4.95
N VAL A 57 -0.67 -0.37 5.82
CA VAL A 57 -0.88 1.05 5.56
C VAL A 57 -0.02 1.88 6.48
N ASP A 58 0.81 2.73 5.90
CA ASP A 58 1.54 3.76 6.62
C ASP A 58 0.97 5.13 6.27
N ARG A 59 0.75 5.95 7.30
CA ARG A 59 0.47 7.37 7.08
C ARG A 59 1.76 8.12 6.82
N ILE A 60 1.80 8.81 5.71
CA ILE A 60 2.97 9.60 5.29
C ILE A 60 2.60 11.06 5.07
N ASP A 61 3.57 11.95 5.17
CA ASP A 61 3.45 13.36 4.85
C ASP A 61 4.34 13.79 3.66
N TYR A 62 4.43 15.10 3.40
CA TYR A 62 5.21 15.60 2.27
C TYR A 62 6.72 15.34 2.40
N LYS A 63 7.25 15.26 3.62
CA LYS A 63 8.67 15.01 3.89
C LYS A 63 9.04 13.58 3.53
N ASP A 64 8.17 12.64 3.84
CA ASP A 64 8.36 11.23 3.48
C ASP A 64 8.43 11.09 1.96
N VAL A 65 7.50 11.70 1.23
CA VAL A 65 7.56 11.72 -0.25
C VAL A 65 8.83 12.39 -0.78
N ILE A 66 9.35 13.44 -0.12
CA ILE A 66 10.63 14.07 -0.48
C ILE A 66 11.82 13.13 -0.24
N ASN A 67 11.75 12.29 0.79
CA ASN A 67 12.80 11.31 1.11
C ASN A 67 12.78 10.10 0.17
N GLY A 68 11.62 9.74 -0.37
CA GLY A 68 11.46 8.67 -1.35
C GLY A 68 10.26 7.77 -1.03
N LEU A 69 9.86 6.95 -2.00
CA LEU A 69 8.72 6.03 -1.89
C LEU A 69 9.11 4.58 -2.23
N ASP A 70 10.41 4.28 -2.27
CA ASP A 70 10.96 3.04 -2.83
C ASP A 70 10.56 1.77 -2.05
N GLU A 71 10.10 1.93 -0.80
CA GLU A 71 9.64 0.83 0.04
C GLU A 71 8.15 0.52 -0.08
N TYR A 72 7.39 1.35 -0.81
CA TYR A 72 5.95 1.23 -0.97
C TYR A 72 5.59 0.63 -2.33
N ASP A 73 4.47 -0.08 -2.38
CA ASP A 73 3.90 -0.59 -3.63
C ASP A 73 2.90 0.41 -4.21
N VAL A 74 2.18 1.14 -3.34
CA VAL A 74 1.10 2.05 -3.74
C VAL A 74 1.14 3.35 -2.95
N LEU A 75 1.06 4.48 -3.67
CA LEU A 75 0.79 5.81 -3.09
C LEU A 75 -0.70 6.13 -3.23
N VAL A 76 -1.35 6.43 -2.11
CA VAL A 76 -2.76 6.85 -2.05
C VAL A 76 -2.84 8.30 -1.61
N ILE A 77 -3.46 9.16 -2.43
CA ILE A 77 -3.72 10.54 -2.05
C ILE A 77 -5.22 10.83 -2.03
N GLY A 78 -5.71 11.17 -0.84
CA GLY A 78 -7.11 11.44 -0.55
C GLY A 78 -7.57 12.89 -0.79
N ALA A 79 -8.75 13.19 -0.23
CA ALA A 79 -9.48 14.43 -0.46
C ALA A 79 -9.06 15.56 0.50
N SER A 80 -8.11 16.42 0.09
CA SER A 80 -8.13 17.83 0.50
C SER A 80 -7.39 18.73 -0.49
N GLY A 81 -7.75 20.01 -0.52
CA GLY A 81 -7.06 20.99 -1.36
C GLY A 81 -5.66 21.38 -0.85
N ARG A 82 -5.23 20.93 0.33
CA ARG A 82 -3.91 21.27 0.87
C ARG A 82 -2.79 20.53 0.14
N GLN A 83 -3.01 19.28 -0.25
CA GLN A 83 -1.97 18.48 -0.94
C GLN A 83 -1.59 19.08 -2.30
N TYR A 84 -2.47 19.88 -2.91
CA TYR A 84 -2.19 20.68 -4.10
C TYR A 84 -0.92 21.54 -3.96
N PHE A 85 -0.72 22.17 -2.79
CA PHE A 85 0.45 23.02 -2.57
C PHE A 85 1.74 22.21 -2.47
N HIS A 86 1.67 20.96 -2.00
CA HIS A 86 2.85 20.08 -1.97
C HIS A 86 3.22 19.61 -3.37
N GLY A 87 2.24 19.45 -4.26
CA GLY A 87 2.47 19.18 -5.69
C GLY A 87 3.26 20.27 -6.43
N LEU A 88 3.35 21.49 -5.86
CA LEU A 88 4.18 22.58 -6.38
C LEU A 88 5.66 22.46 -5.98
N ILE A 89 5.99 21.60 -5.01
CA ILE A 89 7.37 21.37 -4.58
C ILE A 89 8.06 20.49 -5.64
N PRO A 90 9.09 20.97 -6.37
CA PRO A 90 9.65 20.23 -7.50
C PRO A 90 10.17 18.84 -7.13
N LYS A 91 10.85 18.72 -5.99
CA LYS A 91 11.39 17.44 -5.50
C LYS A 91 10.30 16.43 -5.14
N TRP A 92 9.21 16.90 -4.53
CA TRP A 92 8.04 16.08 -4.22
C TRP A 92 7.43 15.53 -5.51
N LYS A 93 7.20 16.41 -6.49
CA LYS A 93 6.62 16.06 -7.79
C LYS A 93 7.50 15.07 -8.56
N GLU A 94 8.81 15.30 -8.57
CA GLU A 94 9.78 14.39 -9.21
C GLU A 94 9.80 13.01 -8.56
N ASN A 95 9.74 12.93 -7.22
CA ASN A 95 9.72 11.64 -6.54
C ASN A 95 8.43 10.86 -6.79
N VAL A 96 7.27 11.53 -6.83
CA VAL A 96 6.00 10.87 -7.21
C VAL A 96 6.04 10.37 -8.66
N LYS A 97 6.60 11.16 -9.58
CA LYS A 97 6.81 10.75 -10.98
C LYS A 97 7.67 9.50 -11.08
N LYS A 98 8.86 9.53 -10.46
CA LYS A 98 9.80 8.40 -10.46
C LYS A 98 9.18 7.14 -9.85
N PHE A 99 8.45 7.27 -8.76
CA PHE A 99 7.73 6.17 -8.14
C PHE A 99 6.78 5.47 -9.12
N ILE A 100 5.95 6.25 -9.83
CA ILE A 100 5.02 5.73 -10.85
C ILE A 100 5.78 5.15 -12.06
N GLU A 101 6.80 5.85 -12.57
CA GLU A 101 7.63 5.41 -13.69
C GLU A 101 8.35 4.08 -13.40
N ASN A 102 8.71 3.84 -12.13
CA ASN A 102 9.34 2.61 -11.66
C ASN A 102 8.35 1.47 -11.35
N GLY A 103 7.05 1.67 -11.60
CA GLY A 103 6.02 0.64 -11.44
C GLY A 103 5.18 0.74 -10.16
N GLY A 104 5.39 1.78 -9.34
CA GLY A 104 4.56 2.06 -8.17
C GLY A 104 3.13 2.43 -8.55
N GLY A 105 2.15 1.89 -7.82
CA GLY A 105 0.74 2.17 -8.04
C GLY A 105 0.31 3.54 -7.50
N TYR A 106 -0.55 4.26 -8.21
CA TYR A 106 -1.12 5.53 -7.73
C TYR A 106 -2.64 5.45 -7.62
N ILE A 107 -3.18 5.78 -6.45
CA ILE A 107 -4.63 5.92 -6.23
C ILE A 107 -4.94 7.35 -5.80
N GLY A 108 -5.51 8.12 -6.73
CA GLY A 108 -6.02 9.46 -6.46
C GLY A 108 -7.51 9.45 -6.15
N ILE A 109 -7.92 10.00 -5.01
CA ILE A 109 -9.34 10.14 -4.64
C ILE A 109 -9.68 11.62 -4.53
N CYS A 110 -10.68 12.07 -5.30
CA CYS A 110 -11.13 13.46 -5.34
C CYS A 110 -9.96 14.43 -5.61
N GLY A 111 -9.43 15.10 -4.58
CA GLY A 111 -8.26 15.97 -4.72
C GLY A 111 -7.03 15.25 -5.28
N GLY A 112 -6.73 14.03 -4.80
CA GLY A 112 -5.63 13.25 -5.37
C GLY A 112 -5.83 12.89 -6.84
N ALA A 113 -7.06 12.67 -7.29
CA ALA A 113 -7.36 12.42 -8.71
C ALA A 113 -7.13 13.69 -9.54
N ASN A 114 -7.57 14.84 -9.03
CA ASN A 114 -7.33 16.13 -9.68
C ASN A 114 -5.84 16.43 -9.83
N MET A 115 -5.02 16.09 -8.83
CA MET A 115 -3.56 16.29 -8.91
C MET A 115 -2.91 15.47 -10.02
N ALA A 116 -3.33 14.22 -10.19
CA ALA A 116 -2.85 13.36 -11.25
C ALA A 116 -3.40 13.74 -12.64
N SER A 117 -4.47 14.54 -12.68
CA SER A 117 -5.03 14.99 -13.95
C SER A 117 -4.16 16.03 -14.64
N LYS A 118 -4.20 16.03 -15.97
CA LYS A 118 -3.52 16.99 -16.86
C LYS A 118 -3.75 18.46 -16.46
N TYR A 119 -4.88 18.77 -15.85
CA TYR A 119 -5.32 20.14 -15.53
C TYR A 119 -5.14 20.53 -14.06
N GLY A 120 -4.61 19.63 -13.21
CA GLY A 120 -4.32 19.94 -11.82
C GLY A 120 -3.01 20.71 -11.67
N PHE A 121 -1.88 20.04 -11.94
CA PHE A 121 -0.53 20.55 -11.70
C PHE A 121 0.46 20.07 -12.77
N ASP A 122 0.15 20.28 -14.06
CA ASP A 122 0.87 19.77 -15.25
C ASP A 122 1.02 18.24 -15.30
N GLY A 123 0.19 17.50 -14.55
CA GLY A 123 0.32 16.06 -14.33
C GLY A 123 1.52 15.71 -13.42
N ILE A 124 1.26 14.83 -12.46
CA ILE A 124 2.29 13.88 -11.99
C ILE A 124 2.36 12.74 -13.00
#